data_AF-A0A7W1N1Q5-F1
#
_entry.id   AF-A0A7W1N1Q5-F1
#
_cell.length_a   1.000
_cell.length_b   1.000
_cell.length_c   1.000
_cell.angle_alpha   90.00
_cell.angle_beta   90.00
_cell.angle_gamma   90.00
#
_symmetry.space_group_name_H-M   'P 1'
#
loop_
_entity.id
_entity.type
_entity.pdbx_description
1 polymer ?
#
loop_
_entity_poly.entity_id
_entity_poly.type
_entity_poly.pdbx_seq_one_letter_code
_entity_poly.pdbx_strand_id
1 'polypeptide(L)'
;MIDRIRRLGYLAETAAPDVADAVRASLQKSIASGTDPDGKAWAPRKGGGTALQYAAKAVAVAPIGTRVFVRLSGVEARHHLGLARGGVVRRIIPVDRIPRAMAEDCIKAIADHFHFVMAGGV
;
A
#
# COMPACT_ATOMS: atom_id res chain seq x y z
N MET A 1 -25.84 17.36 -14.72
CA MET A 1 -24.52 18.00 -14.45
C MET A 1 -24.36 18.34 -12.97
N ILE A 2 -25.30 19.07 -12.37
CA ILE A 2 -25.31 19.41 -10.93
C ILE A 2 -25.17 18.17 -10.03
N ASP A 3 -25.87 17.07 -10.33
CA ASP A 3 -25.77 15.84 -9.51
C ASP A 3 -24.39 15.20 -9.55
N ARG A 4 -23.66 15.30 -10.68
CA ARG A 4 -22.28 14.80 -10.78
C ARG A 4 -21.33 15.63 -9.91
N ILE A 5 -21.48 16.95 -9.92
CA ILE A 5 -20.71 17.85 -9.07
C ILE A 5 -20.98 17.57 -7.59
N ARG A 6 -22.24 17.35 -7.21
CA ARG A 6 -22.61 16.98 -5.82
C ARG A 6 -21.94 15.68 -5.38
N ARG A 7 -21.82 14.69 -6.27
CA ARG A 7 -21.15 13.41 -5.97
C ARG A 7 -19.66 13.57 -5.70
N LEU A 8 -18.99 14.61 -6.23
CA LEU A 8 -17.58 14.86 -5.94
C LEU A 8 -17.30 15.09 -4.45
N GLY A 9 -18.29 15.55 -3.68
CA GLY A 9 -18.18 15.68 -2.23
C GLY A 9 -17.90 14.35 -1.50
N TYR A 10 -18.25 13.22 -2.13
CA TYR A 10 -18.04 11.87 -1.60
C TYR A 10 -16.88 11.14 -2.29
N LEU A 11 -16.15 11.80 -3.20
CA LEU A 11 -15.14 11.16 -4.05
C LEU A 11 -14.08 10.39 -3.24
N ALA A 12 -13.61 10.99 -2.14
CA ALA A 12 -12.58 10.36 -1.31
C ALA A 12 -13.09 9.09 -0.61
N GLU A 13 -14.37 9.06 -0.24
CA GLU A 13 -15.00 7.91 0.40
C GLU A 13 -15.25 6.80 -0.62
N THR A 14 -15.77 7.16 -1.80
CA THR A 14 -16.07 6.19 -2.86
C THR A 14 -14.83 5.65 -3.55
N ALA A 15 -13.74 6.41 -3.63
CA ALA A 15 -12.46 5.96 -4.17
C ALA A 15 -11.59 5.19 -3.15
N ALA A 16 -11.91 5.24 -1.85
CA ALA A 16 -11.09 4.62 -0.81
C ALA A 16 -10.83 3.10 -1.03
N PRO A 17 -11.81 2.29 -1.49
CA PRO A 17 -11.56 0.89 -1.82
C PRO A 17 -10.53 0.71 -2.95
N ASP A 18 -10.64 1.47 -4.03
CA ASP A 18 -9.71 1.41 -5.17
C ASP A 18 -8.30 1.83 -4.75
N VAL A 19 -8.19 2.87 -3.90
CA VAL A 19 -6.92 3.31 -3.32
C VAL A 19 -6.33 2.24 -2.40
N ALA A 20 -7.14 1.57 -1.59
CA ALA A 20 -6.68 0.47 -0.73
C ALA A 20 -6.13 -0.70 -1.56
N ASP A 21 -6.76 -1.03 -2.68
CA ASP A 21 -6.28 -2.05 -3.61
C ASP A 21 -4.97 -1.62 -4.29
N ALA A 22 -4.84 -0.36 -4.70
CA ALA A 22 -3.60 0.20 -5.24
C ALA A 22 -2.44 0.11 -4.22
N VAL A 23 -2.68 0.50 -2.96
CA VAL A 23 -1.70 0.37 -1.88
C VAL A 23 -1.31 -1.11 -1.67
N ARG A 24 -2.28 -2.02 -1.66
CA ARG A 24 -2.03 -3.46 -1.51
C ARG A 24 -1.14 -3.98 -2.64
N ALA A 25 -1.45 -3.65 -3.88
CA ALA A 25 -0.69 -4.07 -5.05
C ALA A 25 0.76 -3.53 -5.00
N SER A 26 0.94 -2.27 -4.64
CA SER A 26 2.24 -1.62 -4.51
C SER A 26 3.13 -2.29 -3.45
N LEU A 27 2.55 -2.62 -2.29
CA LEU A 27 3.24 -3.37 -1.23
C LEU A 27 3.59 -4.79 -1.66
N GLN A 28 2.67 -5.50 -2.31
CA GLN A 28 2.91 -6.85 -2.82
C GLN A 28 4.04 -6.87 -3.86
N LYS A 29 4.09 -5.89 -4.75
CA LYS A 29 5.18 -5.73 -5.74
C LYS A 29 6.53 -5.54 -5.06
N SER A 30 6.60 -4.68 -4.04
CA SER A 30 7.83 -4.44 -3.26
C SER A 30 8.30 -5.71 -2.57
N ILE A 31 7.38 -6.42 -1.90
CA ILE A 31 7.66 -7.69 -1.22
C ILE A 31 8.16 -8.76 -2.20
N ALA A 32 7.50 -8.90 -3.36
CA ALA A 32 7.89 -9.86 -4.39
C ALA A 32 9.28 -9.56 -4.97
N SER A 33 9.63 -8.28 -5.06
CA SER A 33 10.94 -7.80 -5.52
C SER A 33 12.02 -7.90 -4.44
N GLY A 34 11.66 -8.25 -3.20
CA GLY A 34 12.59 -8.29 -2.07
C GLY A 34 13.12 -6.90 -1.69
N THR A 35 12.33 -5.85 -1.93
CA THR A 35 12.67 -4.47 -1.62
C THR A 35 11.73 -3.89 -0.58
N ASP A 36 12.17 -2.81 0.08
CA ASP A 36 11.28 -1.94 0.83
C ASP A 36 10.42 -1.07 -0.12
N PRO A 37 9.45 -0.33 0.43
CA PRO A 37 8.57 0.52 -0.38
C PRO A 37 9.26 1.68 -1.10
N ASP A 38 10.48 2.05 -0.70
CA ASP A 38 11.30 3.07 -1.37
C ASP A 38 12.18 2.45 -2.47
N GLY A 39 12.10 1.13 -2.67
CA GLY A 39 12.84 0.39 -3.69
C GLY A 39 14.21 -0.12 -3.22
N LYS A 40 14.57 0.06 -1.95
CA LYS A 40 15.84 -0.44 -1.42
C LYS A 40 15.76 -1.93 -1.15
N ALA A 41 16.71 -2.69 -1.67
CA ALA A 41 16.78 -4.13 -1.41
C ALA A 41 16.90 -4.46 0.08
N TRP A 42 16.14 -5.45 0.53
CA TRP A 42 16.30 -5.97 1.89
C TRP A 42 17.62 -6.70 2.05
N ALA A 43 18.19 -6.63 3.25
CA ALA A 43 19.32 -7.47 3.60
C ALA A 43 18.94 -8.96 3.43
N PRO A 44 19.77 -9.77 2.75
CA PRO A 44 19.48 -11.18 2.49
C PRO A 44 19.38 -11.99 3.78
N ARG A 45 18.93 -13.24 3.67
CA ARG A 45 18.96 -14.18 4.80
C ARG A 45 20.41 -14.63 5.05
N LYS A 46 20.70 -15.05 6.30
CA LYS A 46 22.02 -15.52 6.72
C LYS A 46 22.57 -16.68 5.86
N GLY A 47 21.69 -17.52 5.32
CA GLY A 47 22.03 -18.63 4.42
C GLY A 47 21.89 -18.32 2.93
N GLY A 48 21.77 -17.04 2.55
CA GLY A 48 21.40 -16.64 1.19
C GLY A 48 19.89 -16.72 0.92
N GLY A 49 19.47 -16.18 -0.22
CA GLY A 49 18.08 -16.17 -0.68
C GLY A 49 17.22 -15.01 -0.17
N THR A 50 16.00 -14.93 -0.73
CA THR A 50 15.07 -13.82 -0.55
C THR A 50 14.55 -13.75 0.88
N ALA A 51 14.71 -12.59 1.52
CA ALA A 51 14.13 -12.34 2.83
C ALA A 51 12.59 -12.27 2.73
N LEU A 52 11.90 -12.68 3.80
CA LEU A 52 10.45 -12.46 3.95
C LEU A 52 9.57 -12.95 2.79
N GLN A 53 9.90 -14.10 2.18
CA GLN A 53 9.18 -14.68 1.04
C GLN A 53 7.65 -14.86 1.22
N TYR A 54 7.14 -14.83 2.45
CA TYR A 54 5.72 -14.96 2.77
C TYR A 54 5.10 -13.66 3.34
N ALA A 55 5.82 -12.54 3.32
CA ALA A 55 5.35 -11.30 3.94
C ALA A 55 4.05 -10.76 3.33
N ALA A 56 3.76 -11.08 2.07
CA ALA A 56 2.50 -10.69 1.44
C ALA A 56 1.28 -11.21 2.21
N LYS A 57 1.36 -12.38 2.85
CA LYS A 57 0.27 -12.96 3.65
C LYS A 57 0.07 -12.25 5.00
N ALA A 58 1.09 -11.56 5.48
CA ALA A 58 1.06 -10.87 6.77
C ALA A 58 0.53 -9.43 6.65
N VAL A 59 0.38 -8.91 5.43
CA VAL A 59 -0.11 -7.57 5.13
C VAL A 59 -1.62 -7.61 4.88
N ALA A 60 -2.35 -6.83 5.65
CA ALA A 60 -3.76 -6.51 5.38
C ALA A 60 -3.88 -5.01 5.06
N VAL A 61 -4.65 -4.69 4.04
CA VAL A 61 -4.97 -3.30 3.65
C VAL A 61 -6.47 -3.17 3.59
N ALA A 62 -7.04 -2.18 4.25
CA ALA A 62 -8.49 -1.95 4.29
C ALA A 62 -8.81 -0.45 4.29
N PRO A 63 -9.83 -0.01 3.54
CA PRO A 63 -10.40 1.32 3.69
C PRO A 63 -11.30 1.39 4.92
N ILE A 64 -11.29 2.51 5.63
CA ILE A 64 -12.23 2.86 6.70
C ILE A 64 -12.60 4.34 6.52
N GLY A 65 -13.80 4.60 6.00
CA GLY A 65 -14.20 5.94 5.55
C GLY A 65 -13.25 6.44 4.46
N THR A 66 -12.66 7.62 4.67
CA THR A 66 -11.69 8.24 3.74
C THR A 66 -10.24 7.86 4.02
N ARG A 67 -9.98 6.90 4.92
CA ARG A 67 -8.63 6.48 5.32
C ARG A 67 -8.33 5.07 4.86
N VAL A 68 -7.10 4.84 4.41
CA VAL A 68 -6.59 3.49 4.12
C VAL A 68 -5.68 3.05 5.26
N PHE A 69 -6.02 1.92 5.87
CA PHE A 69 -5.26 1.30 6.94
C PHE A 69 -4.44 0.14 6.41
N VAL A 70 -3.16 0.10 6.78
CA VAL A 70 -2.26 -1.03 6.51
C VAL A 70 -1.89 -1.65 7.84
N ARG A 71 -2.18 -2.94 8.00
CA ARG A 71 -1.79 -3.75 9.15
C ARG A 71 -0.77 -4.78 8.74
N LEU A 72 0.33 -4.85 9.49
CA LEU A 72 1.31 -5.92 9.40
C LEU A 72 1.23 -6.78 10.65
N SER A 73 1.31 -8.09 10.49
CA SER A 73 1.21 -9.06 11.60
C SER A 73 2.40 -10.01 11.62
N GLY A 74 2.48 -10.87 12.65
CA GLY A 74 3.45 -11.95 12.70
C GLY A 74 4.91 -11.54 12.97
N VAL A 75 5.84 -12.36 12.49
CA VAL A 75 7.29 -12.12 12.62
C VAL A 75 7.76 -11.00 11.68
N GLU A 76 7.00 -10.77 10.62
CA GLU A 76 7.18 -9.74 9.62
C GLU A 76 7.09 -8.35 10.26
N ALA A 77 6.15 -8.14 11.19
CA ALA A 77 6.06 -6.91 11.98
C ALA A 77 7.33 -6.65 12.79
N ARG A 78 7.92 -7.69 13.40
CA ARG A 78 9.18 -7.57 14.13
C ARG A 78 10.34 -7.25 13.20
N HIS A 79 10.39 -7.85 12.01
CA HIS A 79 11.40 -7.52 11.00
C HIS A 79 11.26 -6.09 10.46
N HIS A 80 10.02 -5.61 10.30
CA HIS A 80 9.73 -4.23 9.91
C HIS A 80 10.24 -3.22 10.95
N LEU A 81 10.11 -3.53 12.24
CA LEU A 81 10.60 -2.70 13.34
C LEU A 81 12.08 -2.93 13.70
N GLY A 82 12.78 -3.87 13.06
CA GLY A 82 14.13 -4.27 13.43
C GLY A 82 14.24 -5.08 14.74
N LEU A 83 13.12 -5.45 15.36
CA LEU A 83 13.05 -6.22 16.60
C LEU A 83 13.32 -7.72 16.42
N ALA A 84 13.71 -8.15 15.21
CA ALA A 84 14.03 -9.53 14.89
C ALA A 84 15.46 -9.68 14.34
N ARG A 85 16.13 -10.77 14.73
CA ARG A 85 17.45 -11.21 14.21
C ARG A 85 18.51 -10.10 14.21
N GLY A 86 18.80 -9.54 15.39
CA GLY A 86 19.95 -8.67 15.60
C GLY A 86 19.82 -7.25 15.05
N GLY A 87 18.61 -6.68 14.99
CA GLY A 87 18.42 -5.28 14.61
C GLY A 87 18.22 -5.02 13.12
N VAL A 88 18.24 -6.04 12.27
CA VAL A 88 18.17 -5.85 10.82
C VAL A 88 16.75 -5.49 10.39
N VAL A 89 16.56 -4.22 10.07
CA VAL A 89 15.31 -3.65 9.58
C VAL A 89 15.04 -4.09 8.14
N ARG A 90 13.85 -4.65 7.90
CA ARG A 90 13.32 -4.95 6.56
C ARG A 90 11.95 -4.29 6.45
N ARG A 91 11.94 -3.00 6.08
CA ARG A 91 10.69 -2.22 6.03
C ARG A 91 9.76 -2.82 4.97
N ILE A 92 8.54 -3.15 5.40
CA ILE A 92 7.46 -3.62 4.51
C ILE A 92 6.44 -2.52 4.26
N ILE A 93 6.04 -1.78 5.31
CA ILE A 93 5.14 -0.63 5.22
C ILE A 93 5.98 0.67 5.22
N PRO A 94 5.60 1.72 4.46
CA PRO A 94 6.19 3.04 4.61
C PRO A 94 5.91 3.63 6.00
N VAL A 95 6.88 4.31 6.61
CA VAL A 95 6.74 4.89 7.97
C VAL A 95 6.75 6.41 7.99
N ASP A 96 7.46 7.04 7.05
CA ASP A 96 7.68 8.50 7.07
C ASP A 96 6.74 9.24 6.09
N ARG A 97 6.59 8.68 4.89
CA ARG A 97 5.77 9.24 3.81
C ARG A 97 5.31 8.14 2.85
N ILE A 98 4.32 8.43 2.04
CA ILE A 98 3.95 7.57 0.91
C ILE A 98 5.06 7.66 -0.15
N PRO A 99 5.67 6.53 -0.57
CA PRO A 99 6.68 6.53 -1.63
C PRO A 99 6.09 6.98 -2.95
N ARG A 100 6.91 7.60 -3.81
CA ARG A 100 6.44 8.19 -5.08
C ARG A 100 5.67 7.20 -5.95
N ALA A 101 6.19 5.99 -6.14
CA ALA A 101 5.53 4.98 -6.97
C ALA A 101 4.13 4.62 -6.41
N MET A 102 4.03 4.44 -5.09
CA MET A 102 2.75 4.18 -4.44
C MET A 102 1.79 5.37 -4.53
N ALA A 103 2.30 6.60 -4.43
CA ALA A 103 1.50 7.81 -4.59
C ALA A 103 0.96 7.94 -6.02
N GLU A 104 1.77 7.63 -7.04
CA GLU A 104 1.35 7.60 -8.44
C GLU A 104 0.22 6.58 -8.66
N ASP A 105 0.33 5.38 -8.07
CA ASP A 105 -0.74 4.36 -8.11
C ASP A 105 -2.03 4.85 -7.44
N CYS A 106 -1.93 5.54 -6.29
CA CYS A 106 -3.08 6.11 -5.59
C CYS A 106 -3.74 7.26 -6.38
N ILE A 107 -2.93 8.15 -6.95
CA ILE A 107 -3.41 9.27 -7.80
C ILE A 107 -4.15 8.71 -9.01
N LYS A 108 -3.62 7.65 -9.63
CA LYS A 108 -4.28 6.97 -10.74
C LYS A 108 -5.65 6.42 -10.32
N ALA A 109 -5.74 5.72 -9.18
CA ALA A 109 -7.01 5.19 -8.68
C ALA A 109 -8.05 6.31 -8.45
N ILE A 110 -7.64 7.43 -7.84
CA ILE A 110 -8.51 8.58 -7.62
C ILE A 110 -8.95 9.22 -8.95
N ALA A 111 -8.03 9.39 -9.89
CA ALA A 111 -8.32 9.96 -11.20
C ALA A 111 -9.28 9.08 -12.02
N ASP A 112 -9.05 7.76 -12.04
CA ASP A 112 -9.92 6.80 -12.71
C ASP A 112 -11.34 6.86 -12.12
N HIS A 113 -11.47 6.96 -10.78
CA HIS A 113 -12.76 7.12 -10.11
C HIS A 113 -13.42 8.48 -10.40
N PHE A 114 -12.65 9.57 -10.44
CA PHE A 114 -13.14 10.88 -10.84
C PHE A 114 -13.71 10.86 -12.26
N HIS A 115 -12.99 10.26 -13.21
CA HIS A 115 -13.45 10.13 -14.59
C HIS A 115 -14.74 9.30 -14.68
N PHE A 116 -14.85 8.22 -13.91
CA PHE A 116 -16.08 7.43 -13.82
C PHE A 116 -17.29 8.26 -13.36
N VAL A 117 -17.14 9.03 -12.27
CA VAL A 117 -18.22 9.91 -11.76
C VAL A 117 -18.59 10.98 -12.78
N MET A 118 -17.60 11.59 -13.44
CA MET A 118 -17.84 12.65 -14.42
C MET A 118 -18.48 12.14 -15.73
N ALA A 119 -18.21 10.88 -16.10
CA ALA A 119 -18.88 10.20 -17.21
C ALA A 119 -20.34 9.84 -16.90
N GLY A 120 -20.75 9.91 -15.62
CA GLY A 120 -22.09 9.55 -15.18
C GLY A 120 -22.23 8.11 -14.68
N GLY A 121 -21.11 7.47 -14.34
CA GLY A 121 -21.10 6.20 -13.63
C GLY A 121 -21.88 6.28 -12.32
N VAL A 122 -22.55 5.18 -11.96
CA VAL A 122 -23.34 5.02 -10.74
C VAL A 122 -22.77 3.87 -9.93
#